data_AF-A0A7Y2XJ69-F1
#
_entry.id   AF-A0A7Y2XJ69-F1
#
_cell.length_a   1.000
_cell.length_b   1.000
_cell.length_c   1.000
_cell.angle_alpha   90.00
_cell.angle_beta   90.00
_cell.angle_gamma   90.00
#
_symmetry.space_group_name_H-M   'P 1'
#
loop_
_entity.id
_entity.type
_entity.pdbx_description
1 polymer ?
#
loop_
_entity_poly.entity_id
_entity_poly.type
_entity_poly.pdbx_seq_one_letter_code
_entity_poly.pdbx_strand_id
1 'polypeptide(L)'
;MFSDDVLPIYFDRNRNAFGVAMGVLPRLRLPLPGHFNEDFLKWTKSAASVENKQYRYLSLEGQPKFGETLPIDGIAILDRQEDQVQARLDKVNADAAMDVLLYQNFTRDRHSADVLQSISGFLSRKPTFRLRFSDLADAVGCLEKAFDAHPRILPRVAKKKAKPFRKANLTSPINPADVSGVRVQKRKGTFEKMIGPTLYLADADGRAIHRIDALSTAIWEMLAEPVLASDLEQALAEVFPDVPQKRISGDVAVLLKKLTKVGLAEYGQ
;
A
#
# COMPACT_ATOMS: atom_id res chain seq x y z
N MET A 1 -20.38 -3.51 -8.59
CA MET A 1 -18.95 -3.89 -8.59
C MET A 1 -18.22 -3.07 -9.65
N PHE A 2 -17.09 -2.44 -9.32
CA PHE A 2 -16.38 -1.53 -10.25
C PHE A 2 -15.31 -2.23 -11.09
N SER A 3 -14.73 -3.30 -10.55
CA SER A 3 -13.75 -4.17 -11.20
C SER A 3 -13.65 -5.49 -10.43
N ASP A 4 -12.88 -6.44 -10.97
CA ASP A 4 -12.59 -7.74 -10.38
C ASP A 4 -11.20 -7.79 -9.74
N ASP A 5 -10.13 -7.92 -10.52
CA ASP A 5 -8.76 -8.06 -9.98
C ASP A 5 -8.10 -6.73 -9.60
N VAL A 6 -8.35 -5.69 -10.38
CA VAL A 6 -7.64 -4.39 -10.28
C VAL A 6 -8.63 -3.26 -10.31
N LEU A 7 -8.62 -2.40 -9.29
CA LEU A 7 -9.43 -1.19 -9.26
C LEU A 7 -8.56 0.02 -9.62
N PRO A 8 -8.81 0.71 -10.73
CA PRO A 8 -8.18 2.01 -10.95
C PRO A 8 -8.69 2.99 -9.90
N ILE A 9 -7.75 3.64 -9.22
CA ILE A 9 -8.02 4.64 -8.19
C ILE A 9 -7.41 5.96 -8.64
N TYR A 10 -8.15 7.05 -8.51
CA TYR A 10 -7.57 8.39 -8.56
C TYR A 10 -7.82 9.13 -7.24
N PHE A 11 -6.98 10.13 -7.00
CA PHE A 11 -7.10 11.01 -5.84
C PHE A 11 -7.46 12.42 -6.30
N ASP A 12 -8.43 13.04 -5.64
CA ASP A 12 -8.71 14.47 -5.84
C ASP A 12 -7.65 15.35 -5.15
N ARG A 13 -7.77 16.67 -5.29
CA ARG A 13 -6.86 17.64 -4.62
C ARG A 13 -6.87 17.54 -3.09
N ASN A 14 -7.98 17.05 -2.52
CA ASN A 14 -8.14 16.85 -1.08
C ASN A 14 -7.69 15.44 -0.64
N ARG A 15 -7.07 14.67 -1.56
CA ARG A 15 -6.62 13.29 -1.36
C ARG A 15 -7.75 12.33 -1.00
N ASN A 16 -8.99 12.62 -1.41
CA ASN A 16 -10.06 11.63 -1.36
C ASN A 16 -9.86 10.64 -2.51
N ALA A 17 -9.96 9.36 -2.21
CA ALA A 17 -9.82 8.29 -3.19
C ALA A 17 -11.16 8.02 -3.86
N PHE A 18 -11.12 7.76 -5.16
CA PHE A 18 -12.27 7.39 -5.97
C PHE A 18 -11.92 6.19 -6.83
N GLY A 19 -12.77 5.16 -6.80
CA GLY A 19 -12.69 4.04 -7.72
C GLY A 19 -13.26 4.44 -9.08
N VAL A 20 -12.67 3.92 -10.15
CA VAL A 20 -13.17 4.08 -11.53
C VAL A 20 -13.64 2.75 -12.05
N ALA A 21 -14.89 2.69 -12.51
CA ALA A 21 -15.46 1.47 -13.04
C ALA A 21 -14.82 1.11 -14.38
N MET A 22 -14.42 -0.15 -14.53
CA MET A 22 -13.84 -0.69 -15.75
C MET A 22 -14.91 -1.18 -16.75
N GLY A 23 -16.18 -1.18 -16.36
CA GLY A 23 -17.28 -1.69 -17.18
C GLY A 23 -17.17 -3.18 -17.49
N VAL A 24 -16.47 -3.93 -16.62
CA VAL A 24 -16.26 -5.38 -16.77
C VAL A 24 -17.27 -6.16 -15.94
N LEU A 25 -17.74 -7.28 -16.50
CA LEU A 25 -18.54 -8.24 -15.75
C LEU A 25 -17.66 -8.94 -14.70
N PRO A 26 -18.12 -9.08 -13.44
CA PRO A 26 -17.47 -9.94 -12.46
C PRO A 26 -17.37 -11.38 -12.98
N ARG A 27 -16.29 -12.07 -12.65
CA ARG A 27 -16.07 -13.46 -13.10
C ARG A 27 -15.88 -14.40 -11.91
N LEU A 28 -16.46 -15.59 -12.03
CA LEU A 28 -16.21 -16.71 -11.14
C LEU A 28 -15.26 -17.69 -11.81
N ARG A 29 -14.27 -18.18 -11.06
CA ARG A 29 -13.39 -19.25 -11.53
C ARG A 29 -14.06 -20.62 -11.34
N LEU A 30 -13.95 -21.46 -12.37
CA LEU A 30 -14.50 -22.81 -12.40
C LEU A 30 -13.39 -23.87 -12.18
N PRO A 31 -13.74 -25.05 -11.62
CA PRO A 31 -15.03 -25.38 -11.03
C PRO A 31 -15.28 -24.60 -9.74
N LEU A 32 -16.55 -24.36 -9.42
CA LEU A 32 -16.90 -23.75 -8.14
C LEU A 32 -16.58 -24.75 -7.01
N PRO A 33 -16.04 -24.29 -5.87
CA PRO A 33 -15.88 -25.12 -4.68
C PRO A 33 -17.16 -25.87 -4.29
N GLY A 34 -17.01 -27.13 -3.86
CA GLY A 34 -18.15 -28.01 -3.55
C GLY A 34 -18.94 -27.66 -2.27
N HIS A 35 -18.47 -26.69 -1.48
CA HIS A 35 -19.11 -26.27 -0.23
C HIS A 35 -20.12 -25.12 -0.43
N PHE A 36 -20.37 -24.67 -1.66
CA PHE A 36 -21.41 -23.68 -1.91
C PHE A 36 -22.81 -24.28 -1.77
N ASN A 37 -23.72 -23.53 -1.14
CA ASN A 37 -25.11 -23.93 -1.02
C ASN A 37 -25.85 -23.91 -2.39
N GLU A 38 -26.95 -24.66 -2.47
CA GLU A 38 -27.72 -24.81 -3.71
C GLU A 38 -28.30 -23.48 -4.21
N ASP A 39 -28.70 -22.58 -3.30
CA ASP A 39 -29.23 -21.27 -3.64
C ASP A 39 -28.20 -20.40 -4.38
N PHE A 40 -26.96 -20.37 -3.90
CA PHE A 40 -25.87 -19.67 -4.56
C PHE A 40 -25.58 -20.29 -5.94
N LEU A 41 -25.54 -21.63 -6.03
CA LEU A 41 -25.33 -22.31 -7.32
C LEU A 41 -26.44 -22.00 -8.32
N LYS A 42 -27.70 -21.94 -7.87
CA LYS A 42 -28.85 -21.57 -8.70
C LYS A 42 -28.78 -20.11 -9.12
N TRP A 43 -28.47 -19.21 -8.19
CA TRP A 43 -28.31 -17.78 -8.47
C TRP A 43 -27.19 -17.53 -9.49
N THR A 44 -26.00 -18.12 -9.29
CA THR A 44 -24.86 -17.94 -10.23
C THR A 44 -25.18 -18.43 -11.64
N LYS A 45 -25.98 -19.50 -11.78
CA LYS A 45 -26.47 -19.96 -13.09
C LYS A 45 -27.46 -18.98 -13.71
N SER A 46 -28.39 -18.43 -12.92
CA SER A 46 -29.35 -17.43 -13.44
C SER A 46 -28.71 -16.09 -13.81
N ALA A 47 -27.64 -15.70 -13.11
CA ALA A 47 -26.90 -14.47 -13.37
C ALA A 47 -25.81 -14.64 -14.45
N ALA A 48 -25.61 -15.85 -14.98
CA ALA A 48 -24.58 -16.12 -15.97
C ALA A 48 -24.87 -15.40 -17.28
N SER A 49 -23.84 -14.78 -17.87
CA SER A 49 -23.92 -14.16 -19.19
C SER A 49 -23.09 -14.92 -20.22
N VAL A 50 -21.78 -15.02 -19.99
CA VAL A 50 -20.84 -15.73 -20.86
C VAL A 50 -20.01 -16.67 -20.00
N GLU A 51 -19.74 -17.88 -20.49
CA GLU A 51 -18.96 -18.89 -19.79
C GLU A 51 -17.95 -19.55 -20.74
N ASN A 52 -16.79 -19.91 -20.20
CA ASN A 52 -15.85 -20.82 -20.83
C ASN A 52 -15.40 -21.89 -19.81
N LYS A 53 -14.45 -22.75 -20.19
CA LYS A 53 -13.97 -23.85 -19.32
C LYS A 53 -13.45 -23.38 -17.95
N GLN A 54 -12.93 -22.16 -17.85
CA GLN A 54 -12.26 -21.65 -16.66
C GLN A 54 -13.05 -20.56 -15.92
N TYR A 55 -13.91 -19.82 -16.62
CA TYR A 55 -14.58 -18.65 -16.06
C TYR A 55 -16.06 -18.56 -16.46
N ARG A 56 -16.87 -18.13 -15.51
CA ARG A 56 -18.26 -17.70 -15.71
C ARG A 56 -18.39 -16.21 -15.39
N TYR A 57 -18.86 -15.41 -16.33
CA TYR A 57 -19.10 -13.98 -16.15
C TYR A 57 -20.55 -13.73 -15.71
N LEU A 58 -20.71 -12.87 -14.71
CA LEU A 58 -22.00 -12.56 -14.09
C LEU A 58 -22.55 -11.23 -14.61
N SER A 59 -23.76 -11.26 -15.17
CA SER A 59 -24.55 -10.06 -15.43
C SER A 59 -25.33 -9.70 -14.16
N LEU A 60 -24.93 -8.62 -13.51
CA LEU A 60 -25.57 -8.13 -12.30
C LEU A 60 -26.36 -6.87 -12.63
N GLU A 61 -27.52 -6.71 -11.99
CA GLU A 61 -28.29 -5.48 -12.09
C GLU A 61 -27.50 -4.30 -11.51
N GLY A 62 -27.64 -3.12 -12.13
CA GLY A 62 -27.00 -1.90 -11.65
C GLY A 62 -25.47 -1.88 -11.78
N GLN A 63 -24.88 -2.69 -12.66
CA GLN A 63 -23.44 -2.62 -12.91
C GLN A 63 -23.04 -1.22 -13.44
N PRO A 64 -22.00 -0.61 -12.85
CA PRO A 64 -21.53 0.70 -13.26
C PRO A 64 -20.91 0.65 -14.65
N LYS A 65 -21.21 1.65 -15.48
CA LYS A 65 -20.62 1.78 -16.82
C LYS A 65 -19.14 2.16 -16.72
N PHE A 66 -18.38 1.86 -17.77
CA PHE A 66 -16.99 2.29 -17.89
C PHE A 66 -16.84 3.79 -17.60
N GLY A 67 -15.90 4.13 -16.71
CA GLY A 67 -15.59 5.51 -16.35
C GLY A 67 -16.48 6.12 -15.27
N GLU A 68 -17.54 5.45 -14.82
CA GLU A 68 -18.29 5.86 -13.62
C GLU A 68 -17.37 5.87 -12.39
N THR A 69 -17.61 6.78 -11.45
CA THR A 69 -16.75 6.98 -10.28
C THR A 69 -17.55 7.01 -8.98
N LEU A 70 -17.03 6.37 -7.93
CA LEU A 70 -17.56 6.46 -6.57
C LEU A 70 -16.42 6.71 -5.57
N PRO A 71 -16.68 7.45 -4.47
CA PRO A 71 -15.71 7.60 -3.39
C PRO A 71 -15.40 6.25 -2.75
N ILE A 72 -14.16 6.08 -2.30
CA ILE A 72 -13.74 4.94 -1.49
C ILE A 72 -13.82 5.36 -0.03
N ASP A 73 -14.69 4.70 0.74
CA ASP A 73 -14.92 5.01 2.16
C ASP A 73 -14.18 4.09 3.12
N GLY A 74 -13.56 3.02 2.62
CA GLY A 74 -12.72 2.13 3.42
C GLY A 74 -12.08 1.05 2.55
N ILE A 75 -11.19 0.28 3.16
CA ILE A 75 -10.53 -0.86 2.52
C ILE A 75 -10.72 -2.09 3.41
N ALA A 76 -11.03 -3.23 2.81
CA ALA A 76 -11.02 -4.53 3.47
C ALA A 76 -9.95 -5.40 2.82
N ILE A 77 -8.91 -5.74 3.58
CA ILE A 77 -7.86 -6.68 3.19
C ILE A 77 -8.40 -8.09 3.45
N LEU A 78 -8.48 -8.89 2.40
CA LEU A 78 -8.95 -10.27 2.47
C LEU A 78 -7.82 -11.17 2.99
N ASP A 79 -8.10 -11.90 4.06
CA ASP A 79 -7.16 -12.81 4.72
C ASP A 79 -7.81 -14.18 4.90
N ARG A 80 -7.85 -14.94 3.81
CA ARG A 80 -8.46 -16.26 3.78
C ARG A 80 -7.58 -17.27 4.53
N GLN A 81 -8.16 -17.95 5.51
CA GLN A 81 -7.50 -19.02 6.26
C GLN A 81 -7.79 -20.39 5.62
N GLU A 82 -6.82 -21.30 5.73
CA GLU A 82 -6.98 -22.71 5.34
C GLU A 82 -7.75 -23.48 6.42
N ASP A 83 -7.41 -23.23 7.69
CA ASP A 83 -8.10 -23.80 8.84
C ASP A 83 -9.47 -23.15 9.06
N GLN A 84 -10.40 -23.92 9.65
CA GLN A 84 -11.72 -23.42 9.97
C GLN A 84 -11.66 -22.32 11.02
N VAL A 85 -12.09 -21.11 10.64
CA VAL A 85 -12.17 -19.94 11.53
C VAL A 85 -13.50 -19.23 11.36
N GLN A 86 -13.99 -18.64 12.45
CA GLN A 86 -15.11 -17.72 12.38
C GLN A 86 -14.67 -16.43 11.68
N ALA A 87 -15.52 -15.93 10.78
CA ALA A 87 -15.30 -14.68 10.09
C ALA A 87 -15.28 -13.51 11.07
N ARG A 88 -14.25 -12.66 10.94
CA ARG A 88 -14.15 -11.43 11.72
C ARG A 88 -13.53 -10.30 10.91
N LEU A 89 -13.96 -9.08 11.22
CA LEU A 89 -13.49 -7.86 10.62
C LEU A 89 -12.74 -7.02 11.67
N ASP A 90 -11.42 -7.07 11.62
CA ASP A 90 -10.55 -6.36 12.56
C ASP A 90 -10.03 -5.06 11.95
N LYS A 91 -9.91 -3.99 12.74
CA LYS A 91 -9.21 -2.78 12.28
C LYS A 91 -7.72 -3.08 12.07
N VAL A 92 -7.14 -2.46 11.05
CA VAL A 92 -5.73 -2.62 10.70
C VAL A 92 -5.00 -1.30 10.95
N ASN A 93 -3.81 -1.39 11.53
CA ASN A 93 -2.93 -0.24 11.69
C ASN A 93 -2.52 0.32 10.32
N ALA A 94 -2.35 1.64 10.23
CA ALA A 94 -2.11 2.31 8.97
C ALA A 94 -0.81 1.85 8.27
N ASP A 95 0.22 1.46 9.01
CA ASP A 95 1.47 0.90 8.46
C ASP A 95 1.28 -0.47 7.84
N ALA A 96 0.62 -1.39 8.57
CA ALA A 96 0.27 -2.70 8.03
C ALA A 96 -0.64 -2.61 6.80
N ALA A 97 -1.56 -1.62 6.78
CA ALA A 97 -2.37 -1.32 5.61
C ALA A 97 -1.54 -0.75 4.46
N MET A 98 -0.60 0.15 4.74
CA MET A 98 0.30 0.72 3.74
C MET A 98 1.13 -0.37 3.04
N ASP A 99 1.70 -1.31 3.80
CA ASP A 99 2.50 -2.40 3.23
C ASP A 99 1.71 -3.24 2.22
N VAL A 100 0.46 -3.59 2.55
CA VAL A 100 -0.43 -4.34 1.64
C VAL A 100 -0.76 -3.53 0.39
N LEU A 101 -1.10 -2.24 0.53
CA LEU A 101 -1.47 -1.40 -0.59
C LEU A 101 -0.30 -1.10 -1.53
N LEU A 102 0.91 -0.93 -0.99
CA LEU A 102 2.11 -0.77 -1.81
C LEU A 102 2.45 -2.04 -2.58
N TYR A 103 2.28 -3.22 -1.96
CA TYR A 103 2.49 -4.49 -2.64
C TYR A 103 1.49 -4.71 -3.79
N GLN A 104 0.23 -4.29 -3.60
CA GLN A 104 -0.83 -4.37 -4.60
C GLN A 104 -0.79 -3.22 -5.63
N ASN A 105 0.10 -2.24 -5.45
CA ASN A 105 0.20 -1.11 -6.35
C ASN A 105 1.07 -1.43 -7.57
N PHE A 106 0.45 -1.43 -8.76
CA PHE A 106 1.14 -1.74 -10.02
C PHE A 106 1.75 -0.51 -10.72
N THR A 107 1.64 0.70 -10.17
CA THR A 107 2.14 1.92 -10.83
C THR A 107 3.64 2.10 -10.64
N ARG A 108 4.44 1.63 -11.60
CA ARG A 108 5.90 1.75 -11.58
C ARG A 108 6.44 3.02 -12.26
N ASP A 109 5.62 3.67 -13.08
CA ASP A 109 6.00 4.89 -13.83
C ASP A 109 5.65 6.18 -13.08
N ARG A 110 4.99 6.08 -11.92
CA ARG A 110 4.57 7.22 -11.10
C ARG A 110 5.55 7.50 -9.99
N HIS A 111 5.74 8.78 -9.70
CA HIS A 111 6.65 9.25 -8.68
C HIS A 111 6.24 8.71 -7.31
N SER A 112 7.12 7.92 -6.70
CA SER A 112 6.89 7.21 -5.43
C SER A 112 6.41 8.13 -4.30
N ALA A 113 6.99 9.33 -4.16
CA ALA A 113 6.52 10.32 -3.17
C ALA A 113 5.05 10.73 -3.34
N ASP A 114 4.54 10.87 -4.58
CA ASP A 114 3.15 11.25 -4.83
C ASP A 114 2.19 10.10 -4.48
N VAL A 115 2.61 8.86 -4.78
CA VAL A 115 1.90 7.63 -4.40
C VAL A 115 1.83 7.52 -2.87
N LEU A 116 2.98 7.61 -2.20
CA LEU A 116 3.09 7.53 -0.73
C LEU A 116 2.24 8.61 -0.05
N GLN A 117 2.32 9.86 -0.51
CA GLN A 117 1.52 10.97 0.02
C GLN A 117 0.00 10.73 -0.15
N SER A 118 -0.41 10.18 -1.28
CA SER A 118 -1.83 9.96 -1.58
C SER A 118 -2.43 8.83 -0.76
N ILE A 119 -1.75 7.67 -0.71
CA ILE A 119 -2.18 6.52 0.09
C ILE A 119 -2.13 6.85 1.58
N SER A 120 -1.06 7.51 2.06
CA SER A 120 -0.96 7.94 3.47
C SER A 120 -2.09 8.90 3.84
N GLY A 121 -2.37 9.86 2.94
CA GLY A 121 -3.49 10.77 3.09
C GLY A 121 -4.82 10.03 3.21
N PHE A 122 -5.06 9.01 2.39
CA PHE A 122 -6.26 8.19 2.46
C PHE A 122 -6.36 7.41 3.78
N LEU A 123 -5.31 6.68 4.14
CA LEU A 123 -5.27 5.85 5.36
C LEU A 123 -5.42 6.67 6.65
N SER A 124 -5.02 7.95 6.64
CA SER A 124 -5.23 8.86 7.78
C SER A 124 -6.70 9.26 8.01
N ARG A 125 -7.59 9.04 7.03
CA ARG A 125 -8.99 9.51 7.07
C ARG A 125 -10.02 8.39 6.94
N LYS A 126 -9.65 7.27 6.32
CA LYS A 126 -10.58 6.19 6.00
C LYS A 126 -10.17 4.91 6.74
N PRO A 127 -11.12 4.16 7.32
CA PRO A 127 -10.81 2.92 8.00
C PRO A 127 -10.27 1.89 7.03
N THR A 128 -9.33 1.09 7.52
CA THR A 128 -8.88 -0.14 6.85
C THR A 128 -9.10 -1.30 7.79
N PHE A 129 -9.64 -2.38 7.24
CA PHE A 129 -9.99 -3.58 7.96
C PHE A 129 -9.27 -4.79 7.36
N ARG A 130 -9.16 -5.85 8.15
CA ARG A 130 -8.75 -7.18 7.72
C ARG A 130 -9.92 -8.12 7.96
N LEU A 131 -10.42 -8.71 6.88
CA LEU A 131 -11.44 -9.74 6.94
C LEU A 131 -10.74 -11.09 7.01
N ARG A 132 -10.73 -11.70 8.18
CA ARG A 132 -10.23 -13.07 8.39
C ARG A 132 -11.39 -14.03 8.26
N PHE A 133 -11.29 -15.03 7.38
CA PHE A 133 -12.38 -15.97 7.11
C PHE A 133 -11.87 -17.27 6.49
N SER A 134 -12.58 -18.37 6.69
CA SER A 134 -12.39 -19.62 5.93
C SER A 134 -13.62 -19.95 5.06
N ASP A 135 -14.81 -19.59 5.55
CA ASP A 135 -16.11 -19.77 4.88
C ASP A 135 -16.62 -18.46 4.27
N LEU A 136 -17.21 -18.54 3.07
CA LEU A 136 -17.68 -17.37 2.33
C LEU A 136 -19.03 -16.83 2.83
N ALA A 137 -19.93 -17.69 3.31
CA ALA A 137 -21.22 -17.23 3.82
C ALA A 137 -21.03 -16.48 5.15
N ASP A 138 -20.15 -16.99 6.02
CA ASP A 138 -19.78 -16.31 7.26
C ASP A 138 -19.07 -14.97 6.97
N ALA A 139 -18.18 -14.94 5.98
CA ALA A 139 -17.51 -13.70 5.54
C ALA A 139 -18.51 -12.63 5.06
N VAL A 140 -19.49 -13.01 4.24
CA VAL A 140 -20.57 -12.12 3.78
C VAL A 140 -21.38 -11.61 4.97
N GLY A 141 -21.83 -12.50 5.85
CA GLY A 141 -22.59 -12.12 7.04
C GLY A 141 -21.81 -11.20 7.98
N CYS A 142 -20.49 -11.38 8.08
CA CYS A 142 -19.61 -10.48 8.84
C CYS A 142 -19.54 -9.08 8.21
N LEU A 143 -19.42 -8.97 6.89
CA LEU A 143 -19.39 -7.69 6.18
C LEU A 143 -20.74 -6.98 6.25
N GLU A 144 -21.85 -7.70 6.06
CA GLU A 144 -23.21 -7.14 6.17
C GLU A 144 -23.43 -6.55 7.56
N LYS A 145 -23.14 -7.31 8.62
CA LYS A 145 -23.26 -6.82 10.01
C LYS A 145 -22.38 -5.60 10.28
N ALA A 146 -21.16 -5.57 9.74
CA ALA A 146 -20.24 -4.45 9.95
C ALA A 146 -20.68 -3.17 9.23
N PHE A 147 -21.38 -3.31 8.11
CA PHE A 147 -21.72 -2.19 7.22
C PHE A 147 -23.23 -1.96 7.06
N ASP A 148 -24.08 -2.59 7.87
CA ASP A 148 -25.56 -2.54 7.76
C ASP A 148 -26.13 -1.11 7.84
N ALA A 149 -25.45 -0.22 8.59
CA ALA A 149 -25.81 1.19 8.72
C ALA A 149 -25.28 2.09 7.58
N HIS A 150 -24.56 1.56 6.59
CA HIS A 150 -24.06 2.36 5.48
C HIS A 150 -25.21 2.72 4.51
N PRO A 151 -25.24 3.96 3.99
CA PRO A 151 -26.27 4.36 3.04
C PRO A 151 -26.26 3.43 1.83
N ARG A 152 -27.37 2.73 1.58
CA ARG A 152 -27.52 1.84 0.41
C ARG A 152 -27.47 2.60 -0.93
N ILE A 153 -27.68 3.92 -0.89
CA ILE A 153 -27.56 4.82 -2.03
C ILE A 153 -26.49 5.86 -1.70
N LEU A 154 -25.30 5.69 -2.29
CA LEU A 154 -24.30 6.74 -2.30
C LEU A 154 -24.65 7.71 -3.43
N PRO A 155 -24.72 9.03 -3.17
CA PRO A 155 -24.97 10.00 -4.22
C PRO A 155 -23.86 9.90 -5.26
N ARG A 156 -24.24 9.83 -6.55
CA ARG A 156 -23.29 9.94 -7.66
C ARG A 156 -22.56 11.27 -7.53
N VAL A 157 -21.27 11.21 -7.20
CA VAL A 157 -20.44 12.41 -7.10
C VAL A 157 -19.92 12.74 -8.49
N ALA A 158 -20.11 13.98 -8.93
CA ALA A 158 -19.50 14.46 -10.16
C ALA A 158 -17.99 14.22 -10.12
N LYS A 159 -17.43 13.70 -11.22
CA LYS A 159 -16.01 13.37 -11.32
C LYS A 159 -15.18 14.61 -10.99
N LYS A 160 -14.49 14.58 -9.85
CA LYS A 160 -13.58 15.66 -9.47
C LYS A 160 -12.32 15.58 -10.32
N LYS A 161 -11.68 16.73 -10.57
CA LYS A 161 -10.39 16.77 -11.25
C LYS A 161 -9.36 16.00 -10.42
N ALA A 162 -8.81 14.94 -11.00
CA ALA A 162 -7.73 14.18 -10.41
C ALA A 162 -6.49 15.06 -10.25
N LYS A 163 -5.73 14.85 -9.16
CA LYS A 163 -4.37 15.36 -9.05
C LYS A 163 -3.47 14.41 -9.86
N PRO A 164 -2.84 14.87 -10.96
CA PRO A 164 -1.93 14.00 -11.70
C PRO A 164 -0.71 13.69 -10.84
N PHE A 165 -0.28 12.42 -10.86
CA PHE A 165 1.00 12.03 -10.28
C PHE A 165 2.11 12.37 -11.26
N ARG A 166 3.22 12.91 -10.73
CA ARG A 166 4.46 13.11 -11.49
C ARG A 166 4.95 11.76 -12.00
N LYS A 167 5.74 11.77 -13.07
CA LYS A 167 6.44 10.57 -13.55
C LYS A 167 7.69 10.36 -12.71
N ALA A 168 8.04 9.09 -12.47
CA ALA A 168 9.34 8.74 -11.92
C ALA A 168 10.44 9.04 -12.94
N ASN A 169 11.56 9.57 -12.48
CA ASN A 169 12.76 9.75 -13.28
C ASN A 169 13.60 8.47 -13.23
N LEU A 170 13.42 7.59 -14.20
CA LEU A 170 14.12 6.30 -14.26
C LEU A 170 15.51 6.36 -14.92
N THR A 171 15.88 7.50 -15.52
CA THR A 171 17.10 7.61 -16.34
C THR A 171 18.30 8.20 -15.60
N SER A 172 18.09 8.94 -14.50
CA SER A 172 19.23 9.48 -13.73
C SER A 172 20.11 8.35 -13.14
N PRO A 173 21.45 8.44 -13.23
CA PRO A 173 22.31 7.48 -12.54
C PRO A 173 22.19 7.67 -11.02
N ILE A 174 22.14 6.56 -10.28
CA ILE A 174 22.36 6.57 -8.84
C ILE A 174 23.82 6.20 -8.62
N ASN A 175 24.61 7.17 -8.17
CA ASN A 175 26.02 6.93 -7.84
C ASN A 175 26.10 6.59 -6.35
N PRO A 176 26.36 5.32 -5.98
CA PRO A 176 26.57 4.96 -4.59
C PRO A 176 27.80 5.72 -4.06
N ALA A 177 27.64 6.34 -2.90
CA ALA A 177 28.74 7.03 -2.24
C ALA A 177 29.72 6.00 -1.63
N ASP A 178 31.03 6.26 -1.74
CA ASP A 178 32.01 5.67 -0.85
C ASP A 178 31.91 6.39 0.50
N VAL A 179 31.34 5.71 1.48
CA VAL A 179 30.99 6.28 2.78
C VAL A 179 32.20 6.38 3.73
N SER A 180 33.38 5.91 3.29
CA SER A 180 34.60 5.94 4.12
C SER A 180 35.21 7.34 4.18
N GLY A 181 35.22 7.94 5.38
CA GLY A 181 35.90 9.22 5.63
C GLY A 181 35.20 10.45 5.05
N VAL A 182 33.97 10.30 4.57
CA VAL A 182 33.17 11.41 4.02
C VAL A 182 31.93 11.62 4.89
N ARG A 183 31.51 12.89 5.02
CA ARG A 183 30.23 13.21 5.65
C ARG A 183 29.08 12.76 4.74
N VAL A 184 28.04 12.19 5.32
CA VAL A 184 26.83 11.76 4.62
C VAL A 184 25.65 12.56 5.16
N GLN A 185 24.71 12.91 4.30
CA GLN A 185 23.47 13.60 4.66
C GLN A 185 22.28 13.05 3.87
N LYS A 186 21.05 13.35 4.32
CA LYS A 186 19.83 13.09 3.55
C LYS A 186 19.95 13.77 2.17
N ARG A 187 19.65 13.05 1.09
CA ARG A 187 19.63 13.64 -0.26
C ARG A 187 18.50 14.64 -0.38
N LYS A 188 18.77 15.81 -0.95
CA LYS A 188 17.73 16.82 -1.19
C LYS A 188 16.61 16.28 -2.09
N GLY A 189 15.36 16.59 -1.73
CA GLY A 189 14.18 16.16 -2.47
C GLY A 189 13.65 14.77 -2.09
N THR A 190 14.30 14.07 -1.15
CA THR A 190 13.71 12.91 -0.51
C THR A 190 12.41 13.30 0.20
N PHE A 191 11.44 12.38 0.18
CA PHE A 191 10.17 12.56 0.87
C PHE A 191 10.06 11.53 1.98
N GLU A 192 9.76 12.00 3.18
CA GLU A 192 9.62 11.16 4.37
C GLU A 192 8.19 11.25 4.93
N LYS A 193 7.68 10.12 5.39
CA LYS A 193 6.35 10.06 6.01
C LYS A 193 6.27 8.98 7.08
N MET A 194 6.00 9.41 8.30
CA MET A 194 5.56 8.52 9.38
C MET A 194 4.12 8.06 9.14
N ILE A 195 3.90 6.75 9.22
CA ILE A 195 2.60 6.10 9.11
C ILE A 195 2.53 5.09 10.24
N GLY A 196 1.64 5.31 11.21
CA GLY A 196 1.73 4.60 12.48
C GLY A 196 3.12 4.76 13.10
N PRO A 197 3.77 3.68 13.58
CA PRO A 197 5.13 3.70 14.11
C PRO A 197 6.22 3.53 13.04
N THR A 198 5.86 3.40 11.76
CA THR A 198 6.81 3.05 10.70
C THR A 198 7.15 4.27 9.84
N LEU A 199 8.44 4.48 9.57
CA LEU A 199 8.93 5.50 8.64
C LEU A 199 8.98 4.95 7.21
N TYR A 200 8.37 5.68 6.28
CA TYR A 200 8.46 5.42 4.85
C TYR A 200 9.21 6.56 4.15
N LEU A 201 10.15 6.20 3.27
CA LEU A 201 10.96 7.12 2.49
C LEU A 201 10.71 6.91 1.00
N ALA A 202 10.68 8.00 0.25
CA ALA A 202 10.70 7.99 -1.20
C ALA A 202 11.88 8.83 -1.70
N ASP A 203 12.61 8.30 -2.68
CA ASP A 203 13.75 9.00 -3.27
C ASP A 203 13.30 10.21 -4.11
N ALA A 204 14.24 11.15 -4.30
CA ALA A 204 13.98 12.39 -5.03
C ALA A 204 13.62 12.19 -6.51
N ASP A 205 14.03 11.06 -7.10
CA ASP A 205 13.72 10.70 -8.49
C ASP A 205 12.40 9.92 -8.60
N GLY A 206 11.75 9.60 -7.48
CA GLY A 206 10.44 8.99 -7.44
C GLY A 206 10.40 7.51 -7.83
N ARG A 207 11.49 6.77 -7.67
CA ARG A 207 11.66 5.40 -8.18
C ARG A 207 11.06 4.35 -7.25
N ALA A 208 11.25 4.53 -5.96
CA ALA A 208 10.94 3.52 -4.97
C ALA A 208 10.39 4.13 -3.68
N ILE A 209 9.68 3.29 -2.92
CA ILE A 209 9.30 3.55 -1.54
C ILE A 209 10.06 2.54 -0.68
N HIS A 210 10.71 3.03 0.37
CA HIS A 210 11.47 2.24 1.31
C HIS A 210 10.81 2.30 2.68
N ARG A 211 10.57 1.14 3.27
CA ARG A 211 10.13 1.00 4.65
C ARG A 211 11.37 0.94 5.55
N ILE A 212 11.43 1.77 6.57
CA ILE A 212 12.58 1.92 7.46
C ILE A 212 12.20 1.37 8.84
N ASP A 213 13.06 0.54 9.42
CA ASP A 213 12.90 0.04 10.79
C ASP A 213 13.30 1.09 11.84
N ALA A 214 13.03 0.81 13.12
CA ALA A 214 13.24 1.78 14.19
C ALA A 214 14.71 2.20 14.35
N LEU A 215 15.65 1.26 14.22
CA LEU A 215 17.09 1.55 14.33
C LEU A 215 17.56 2.43 13.16
N SER A 216 17.17 2.05 11.95
CA SER A 216 17.49 2.81 10.74
C SER A 216 16.82 4.19 10.74
N THR A 217 15.68 4.35 11.42
CA THR A 217 15.02 5.64 11.62
C THR A 217 15.85 6.57 12.50
N ALA A 218 16.42 6.06 13.60
CA ALA A 218 17.30 6.87 14.45
C ALA A 218 18.53 7.37 13.67
N ILE A 219 19.16 6.48 12.88
CA ILE A 219 20.28 6.84 12.01
C ILE A 219 19.83 7.85 10.95
N TRP A 220 18.66 7.63 10.33
CA TRP A 220 18.10 8.55 9.34
C TRP A 220 17.94 9.97 9.90
N GLU A 221 17.45 10.13 11.12
CA GLU A 221 17.30 11.45 11.74
C GLU A 221 18.64 12.15 11.97
N MET A 222 19.70 11.41 12.30
CA MET A 222 21.04 11.97 12.45
C MET A 222 21.63 12.49 11.12
N LEU A 223 21.16 11.98 9.98
CA LEU A 223 21.58 12.44 8.64
C LEU A 223 20.94 13.78 8.22
N ALA A 224 20.15 14.42 9.10
CA ALA A 224 19.55 15.73 8.83
C ALA A 224 20.63 16.80 8.52
N GLU A 225 21.80 16.68 9.14
CA GLU A 225 23.00 17.45 8.86
C GLU A 225 24.14 16.52 8.39
N PRO A 226 25.12 17.01 7.62
CA PRO A 226 26.31 16.25 7.26
C PRO A 226 27.03 15.61 8.46
N VAL A 227 27.03 14.28 8.53
CA VAL A 227 27.60 13.53 9.66
C VAL A 227 28.60 12.47 9.21
N LEU A 228 29.67 12.25 9.99
CA LEU A 228 30.61 11.16 9.71
C LEU A 228 30.07 9.82 10.21
N ALA A 229 30.44 8.74 9.53
CA ALA A 229 30.10 7.38 10.00
C ALA A 229 30.58 7.13 11.43
N SER A 230 31.76 7.65 11.82
CA SER A 230 32.29 7.56 13.18
C SER A 230 31.38 8.20 14.24
N ASP A 231 30.75 9.32 13.90
CA ASP A 231 29.89 10.06 14.82
C ASP A 231 28.57 9.29 15.05
N LEU A 232 28.05 8.66 13.98
CA LEU A 232 26.90 7.75 14.06
C LEU A 232 27.23 6.52 14.92
N GLU A 233 28.40 5.92 14.71
CA GLU A 233 28.87 4.77 15.49
C GLU A 233 28.99 5.11 16.98
N GLN A 234 29.55 6.28 17.31
CA GLN A 234 29.67 6.75 18.69
C GLN A 234 28.29 6.96 19.33
N ALA A 235 27.38 7.66 18.67
CA ALA A 235 26.04 7.90 19.21
C ALA A 235 25.26 6.60 19.42
N LEU A 236 25.39 5.63 18.51
CA LEU A 236 24.76 4.32 18.68
C LEU A 236 25.39 3.50 19.81
N ALA A 237 26.71 3.59 20.00
CA ALA A 237 27.38 2.91 21.11
C ALA A 237 26.94 3.45 22.48
N GLU A 238 26.60 4.74 22.58
CA GLU A 238 26.03 5.34 23.79
C GLU A 238 24.62 4.83 24.09
N VAL A 239 23.79 4.63 23.05
CA VAL A 239 22.41 4.12 23.21
C VAL A 239 22.37 2.60 23.43
N PHE A 240 23.34 1.86 22.88
CA PHE A 240 23.40 0.40 22.91
C PHE A 240 24.74 -0.10 23.50
N PRO A 241 24.99 0.11 24.80
CA PRO A 241 26.28 -0.18 25.44
C PRO A 241 26.64 -1.68 25.44
N ASP A 242 25.63 -2.55 25.38
CA ASP A 242 25.82 -4.01 25.39
C ASP A 242 26.14 -4.59 23.99
N VAL A 243 26.09 -3.78 22.94
CA VAL A 243 26.35 -4.23 21.56
C VAL A 243 27.83 -4.03 21.21
N PRO A 244 28.55 -5.08 20.75
CA PRO A 244 29.95 -4.94 20.38
C PRO A 244 30.18 -3.87 19.31
N GLN A 245 31.15 -2.98 19.53
CA GLN A 245 31.47 -1.87 18.63
C GLN A 245 31.64 -2.32 17.17
N LYS A 246 32.33 -3.44 16.93
CA LYS A 246 32.53 -4.01 15.58
C LYS A 246 31.21 -4.31 14.85
N ARG A 247 30.16 -4.68 15.59
CA ARG A 247 28.82 -4.92 15.02
C ARG A 247 28.14 -3.60 14.65
N ILE A 248 28.22 -2.60 15.54
CA ILE A 248 27.68 -1.25 15.27
C ILE A 248 28.30 -0.66 14.01
N SER A 249 29.64 -0.66 13.90
CA SER A 249 30.34 -0.16 12.71
C SER A 249 29.94 -0.91 11.44
N GLY A 250 29.79 -2.24 11.53
CA GLY A 250 29.32 -3.06 10.41
C GLY A 250 27.90 -2.69 9.95
N ASP A 251 26.97 -2.54 10.89
CA ASP A 251 25.58 -2.22 10.61
C ASP A 251 25.42 -0.79 10.06
N VAL A 252 26.13 0.20 10.61
CA VAL A 252 26.18 1.59 10.10
C VAL A 252 26.72 1.62 8.68
N ALA A 253 27.86 0.99 8.41
CA ALA A 253 28.46 0.97 7.08
C ALA A 253 27.52 0.32 6.05
N VAL A 254 26.87 -0.79 6.40
CA VAL A 254 25.89 -1.47 5.54
C VAL A 254 24.67 -0.58 5.28
N LEU A 255 24.15 0.12 6.29
CA LEU A 255 22.99 0.99 6.13
C LEU A 255 23.31 2.20 5.26
N LEU A 256 24.40 2.93 5.54
CA LEU A 256 24.79 4.10 4.74
C LEU A 256 25.00 3.72 3.28
N LYS A 257 25.69 2.59 3.02
CA LYS A 257 25.86 2.06 1.66
C LYS A 257 24.53 1.73 0.99
N LYS A 258 23.55 1.20 1.73
CA LYS A 258 22.20 0.94 1.19
C LYS A 258 21.50 2.25 0.84
N LEU A 259 21.47 3.22 1.76
CA LEU A 259 20.79 4.51 1.58
C LEU A 259 21.36 5.29 0.39
N THR A 260 22.68 5.30 0.20
CA THR A 260 23.32 5.98 -0.94
C THR A 260 23.08 5.23 -2.25
N LYS A 261 23.14 3.88 -2.22
CA LYS A 261 22.82 3.04 -3.40
C LYS A 261 21.39 3.19 -3.88
N VAL A 262 20.44 3.52 -3.01
CA VAL A 262 19.04 3.77 -3.40
C VAL A 262 18.73 5.26 -3.59
N GLY A 263 19.73 6.13 -3.50
CA GLY A 263 19.58 7.57 -3.74
C GLY A 263 18.78 8.31 -2.66
N LEU A 264 18.76 7.79 -1.42
CA LEU A 264 18.17 8.44 -0.26
C LEU A 264 19.17 9.32 0.51
N ALA A 265 20.46 9.00 0.44
CA ALA A 265 21.53 9.76 1.06
C ALA A 265 22.61 10.14 0.04
N GLU A 266 23.31 11.23 0.29
CA GLU A 266 24.39 11.76 -0.56
C GLU A 266 25.56 12.30 0.28
N TYR A 267 26.64 12.69 -0.38
CA TYR A 267 27.76 13.34 0.29
C TYR A 267 27.33 14.69 0.89
N GLY A 268 27.69 14.89 2.15
CA GLY A 268 27.65 16.19 2.82
C GLY A 268 28.81 17.07 2.35
N GLN A 269 28.52 18.34 2.11
CA GLN A 269 29.57 19.37 1.97
C GLN A 269 30.05 19.83 3.34
#